data_AF-A0A7S0BBU7-F1
#
_entry.id   AF-A0A7S0BBU7-F1
#
_cell.length_a   1.000
_cell.length_b   1.000
_cell.length_c   1.000
_cell.angle_alpha   90.00
_cell.angle_beta   90.00
_cell.angle_gamma   90.00
#
_symmetry.space_group_name_H-M   'P 1'
#
loop_
_entity.id
_entity.type
_entity.pdbx_description
1 polymer ?
#
loop_
_entity_poly.entity_id
_entity_poly.type
_entity_poly.pdbx_seq_one_letter_code
_entity_poly.pdbx_strand_id
1 'polypeptide(L)'
;ADGFDAWCGTTDAIFYFVPLTGDTHEYDTHEYDGRVWCASPAVAAQTPAPTPVPPPPCTTPCGNGCLEMVESAECPDQAHGLPNCDKAAVGEFCEGDGECGTSSSLNNCGVFDVYRKSGNGGACPTDRKGCPDGSFVNRDPATCNFPPCPESPGACRVHPVLSSECPQRLHWLNTCDKVQVGEFCEGDGECGTSQFLNNCGDSYDVYRRDA
;
A
#
# COMPACT_ATOMS: atom_id res chain seq x y z
N ALA A 1 -34.23 -30.90 1.63
CA ALA A 1 -34.82 -29.68 2.19
C ALA A 1 -33.70 -28.91 2.86
N ASP A 2 -33.21 -27.76 2.41
CA ASP A 2 -33.64 -26.86 1.34
C ASP A 2 -32.39 -26.13 0.83
N GLY A 3 -32.22 -26.08 -0.49
CA GLY A 3 -31.20 -25.24 -1.13
C GLY A 3 -31.70 -23.81 -1.14
N PHE A 4 -30.93 -22.90 -0.55
CA PHE A 4 -31.19 -21.47 -0.69
C PHE A 4 -30.45 -20.98 -1.93
N ASP A 5 -31.19 -20.92 -3.04
CA ASP A 5 -30.79 -20.18 -4.23
C ASP A 5 -30.72 -18.70 -3.87
N ALA A 6 -29.51 -18.15 -3.74
CA ALA A 6 -29.29 -16.74 -3.47
C ALA A 6 -29.60 -15.91 -4.73
N TRP A 7 -30.79 -15.33 -4.76
CA TRP A 7 -31.18 -14.31 -5.74
C TRP A 7 -30.65 -12.94 -5.30
N CYS A 8 -29.69 -12.37 -6.02
CA CYS A 8 -29.37 -10.95 -5.93
C CYS A 8 -30.25 -10.18 -6.91
N GLY A 9 -31.48 -9.86 -6.48
CA GLY A 9 -32.27 -8.84 -7.16
C GLY A 9 -31.79 -7.45 -6.74
N THR A 10 -31.53 -6.58 -7.70
CA THR A 10 -31.47 -5.13 -7.47
C THR A 10 -32.49 -4.42 -8.38
N THR A 11 -33.50 -3.88 -7.71
CA THR A 11 -34.20 -2.61 -7.95
C THR A 11 -34.79 -2.29 -9.34
N ASP A 12 -36.13 -2.21 -9.35
CA ASP A 12 -37.03 -1.39 -10.17
C ASP A 12 -36.81 -1.29 -11.69
N ALA A 13 -37.54 -2.14 -12.43
CA ALA A 13 -38.10 -1.75 -13.71
C ALA A 13 -39.56 -2.24 -13.79
N ILE A 14 -40.51 -1.38 -13.42
CA ILE A 14 -41.92 -1.57 -13.78
C ILE A 14 -42.04 -1.24 -15.27
N PHE A 15 -41.97 -2.25 -16.13
CA PHE A 15 -42.41 -2.10 -17.50
C PHE A 15 -43.94 -2.18 -17.53
N TYR A 16 -44.59 -1.03 -17.66
CA TYR A 16 -46.00 -0.95 -18.01
C TYR A 16 -46.18 -1.47 -19.45
N PHE A 17 -46.67 -2.69 -19.59
CA PHE A 17 -47.15 -3.18 -20.89
C PHE A 17 -48.59 -2.73 -21.08
N VAL A 18 -48.79 -1.70 -21.92
CA VAL A 18 -50.09 -1.40 -22.53
C VAL A 18 -50.19 -2.25 -23.81
N PRO A 19 -51.14 -3.20 -23.94
CA PRO A 19 -51.28 -3.95 -25.16
C PRO A 19 -52.05 -3.09 -26.18
N LEU A 20 -51.36 -2.55 -27.17
CA LEU A 20 -51.99 -2.21 -28.44
C LEU A 20 -51.87 -3.43 -29.35
N THR A 21 -53.03 -4.03 -29.56
CA THR A 21 -53.39 -5.06 -30.52
C THR A 21 -52.40 -5.34 -31.66
N GLY A 22 -52.05 -6.62 -31.76
CA GLY A 22 -51.89 -7.35 -33.02
C GLY A 22 -50.62 -7.05 -33.79
N ASP A 23 -49.64 -7.95 -33.70
CA ASP A 23 -49.12 -8.59 -34.91
C ASP A 23 -48.24 -9.80 -34.54
N THR A 24 -48.43 -10.86 -35.34
CA THR A 24 -47.78 -12.16 -35.26
C THR A 24 -46.49 -12.16 -36.08
N HIS A 25 -45.34 -12.43 -35.47
CA HIS A 25 -44.16 -12.98 -36.17
C HIS A 25 -43.44 -13.90 -35.18
N GLU A 26 -43.60 -15.21 -35.34
CA GLU A 26 -42.76 -16.09 -36.17
C GLU A 26 -41.64 -16.68 -35.30
N TYR A 27 -41.76 -18.00 -35.18
CA TYR A 27 -40.99 -18.90 -34.36
C TYR A 27 -39.56 -18.98 -34.87
N ASP A 28 -38.58 -18.73 -34.00
CA ASP A 28 -37.24 -19.28 -34.19
C ASP A 28 -36.76 -19.89 -32.87
N THR A 29 -36.67 -21.22 -32.88
CA THR A 29 -36.17 -22.03 -31.77
C THR A 29 -34.65 -22.01 -31.80
N HIS A 30 -34.06 -20.94 -31.28
CA HIS A 30 -32.65 -20.94 -30.90
C HIS A 30 -32.54 -21.20 -29.40
N GLU A 31 -32.14 -22.43 -29.10
CA GLU A 31 -31.69 -22.93 -27.82
C GLU A 31 -30.46 -22.13 -27.35
N TYR A 32 -30.72 -21.01 -26.68
CA TYR A 32 -29.72 -20.35 -25.83
C TYR A 32 -30.12 -20.63 -24.38
N ASP A 33 -29.53 -21.68 -23.82
CA ASP A 33 -29.52 -21.94 -22.38
C ASP A 33 -28.86 -20.72 -21.69
N GLY A 34 -29.68 -19.75 -21.29
CA GLY A 34 -29.29 -18.50 -20.64
C GLY A 34 -28.77 -18.67 -19.22
N ARG A 35 -28.06 -19.76 -18.92
CA ARG A 35 -27.32 -19.93 -17.66
C ARG A 35 -25.96 -19.26 -17.77
N VAL A 36 -25.96 -17.94 -17.62
CA VAL A 36 -24.74 -17.23 -17.22
C VAL A 36 -24.50 -17.53 -15.75
N TRP A 37 -23.57 -18.45 -15.49
CA TRP A 37 -23.02 -18.66 -14.17
C TRP A 37 -22.28 -17.38 -13.76
N CYS A 38 -22.76 -16.69 -12.74
CA CYS A 38 -21.93 -15.72 -12.04
C CYS A 38 -20.83 -16.51 -11.32
N ALA A 39 -19.71 -16.74 -12.00
CA ALA A 39 -18.47 -17.04 -11.32
C ALA A 39 -18.15 -15.80 -10.48
N SER A 40 -18.48 -15.85 -9.20
CA SER A 40 -17.90 -14.92 -8.23
C SER A 40 -16.38 -14.98 -8.46
N PRO A 41 -15.66 -13.85 -8.59
CA PRO A 41 -14.23 -13.92 -8.46
C PRO A 41 -13.98 -14.61 -7.12
N ALA A 42 -13.28 -15.74 -7.14
CA ALA A 42 -12.83 -16.37 -5.92
C ALA A 42 -12.05 -15.28 -5.19
N VAL A 43 -12.61 -14.76 -4.10
CA VAL A 43 -11.86 -13.95 -3.17
C VAL A 43 -10.75 -14.88 -2.72
N ALA A 44 -9.54 -14.67 -3.25
CA ALA A 44 -8.37 -15.38 -2.80
C ALA A 44 -8.41 -15.24 -1.27
N ALA A 45 -8.51 -16.38 -0.58
CA ALA A 45 -8.46 -16.40 0.87
C ALA A 45 -7.13 -15.76 1.23
N GLN A 46 -7.18 -14.51 1.68
CA GLN A 46 -5.99 -13.82 2.17
C GLN A 46 -5.56 -14.63 3.38
N THR A 47 -4.42 -15.30 3.28
CA THR A 47 -3.76 -15.94 4.42
C THR A 47 -3.73 -14.91 5.54
N PRO A 48 -4.22 -15.22 6.75
CA PRO A 48 -4.16 -14.27 7.85
C PRO A 48 -2.72 -13.80 8.00
N ALA A 49 -2.52 -12.48 8.04
CA ALA A 49 -1.21 -11.91 8.29
C ALA A 49 -0.63 -12.58 9.55
N PRO A 50 0.63 -13.03 9.53
CA PRO A 50 1.22 -13.67 10.69
C PRO A 50 1.10 -12.72 11.88
N THR A 51 0.51 -13.21 12.98
CA THR A 51 0.52 -12.48 14.25
C THR A 51 1.96 -12.10 14.58
N PRO A 52 2.23 -10.84 14.98
CA PRO A 52 3.58 -10.41 15.30
C PRO A 52 4.11 -11.28 16.44
N VAL A 53 5.09 -12.12 16.11
CA VAL A 53 5.81 -12.93 17.11
C VAL A 53 6.55 -11.94 18.01
N PRO A 54 6.42 -12.04 19.35
CA PRO A 54 7.17 -11.17 20.23
C PRO A 54 8.67 -11.30 19.90
N PRO A 55 9.41 -10.18 19.76
CA PRO A 55 10.81 -10.23 19.37
C PRO A 55 11.59 -11.08 20.39
N PRO A 56 12.59 -11.85 19.93
CA PRO A 56 13.40 -12.66 20.83
C PRO A 56 14.07 -11.80 21.91
N PRO A 57 14.31 -12.37 23.11
CA PRO A 57 15.00 -11.65 24.17
C PRO A 57 16.42 -11.28 23.74
N CYS A 58 16.87 -10.09 24.17
CA CYS A 58 18.20 -9.57 23.89
C CYS A 58 19.29 -10.45 24.49
N THR A 59 20.07 -11.13 23.66
CA THR A 59 21.22 -11.94 24.11
C THR A 59 22.52 -11.16 24.16
N THR A 60 22.68 -10.16 23.28
CA THR A 60 23.93 -9.40 23.14
C THR A 60 23.66 -7.88 23.26
N PRO A 61 23.54 -7.34 24.48
CA PRO A 61 23.26 -5.93 24.68
C PRO A 61 24.48 -5.06 24.34
N CYS A 62 24.24 -3.96 23.62
CA CYS A 62 25.29 -3.01 23.23
C CYS A 62 24.75 -1.57 23.25
N GLY A 63 25.10 -0.80 24.29
CA GLY A 63 24.58 0.55 24.49
C GLY A 63 23.06 0.56 24.66
N ASN A 64 22.35 1.27 23.78
CA ASN A 64 20.89 1.39 23.76
C ASN A 64 20.17 0.30 22.94
N GLY A 65 20.89 -0.70 22.44
CA GLY A 65 20.35 -1.73 21.57
C GLY A 65 20.83 -3.14 21.89
N CYS A 66 20.42 -4.06 21.05
CA CYS A 66 20.76 -5.48 21.07
C CYS A 66 21.35 -5.86 19.72
N LEU A 67 22.41 -6.64 19.72
CA LEU A 67 23.06 -7.09 18.52
C LEU A 67 22.53 -8.47 18.15
N GLU A 68 21.95 -8.55 16.97
CA GLU A 68 21.48 -9.79 16.36
C GLU A 68 22.41 -10.15 15.21
N MET A 69 22.83 -11.41 15.14
CA MET A 69 23.66 -11.89 14.02
C MET A 69 22.83 -11.86 12.74
N VAL A 70 23.41 -11.33 11.67
CA VAL A 70 22.75 -11.26 10.35
C VAL A 70 22.93 -12.60 9.64
N GLU A 71 21.90 -13.08 8.96
CA GLU A 71 22.03 -14.26 8.10
C GLU A 71 22.84 -13.90 6.86
N SER A 72 23.67 -14.83 6.35
CA SER A 72 24.58 -14.54 5.23
C SER A 72 23.88 -14.06 3.95
N ALA A 73 22.59 -14.40 3.78
CA ALA A 73 21.76 -13.95 2.67
C ALA A 73 21.24 -12.50 2.82
N GLU A 74 21.24 -11.94 4.02
CA GLU A 74 20.77 -10.58 4.33
C GLU A 74 21.93 -9.58 4.49
N CYS A 75 23.15 -10.02 4.18
CA CYS A 75 24.34 -9.19 4.24
C CYS A 75 24.23 -7.97 3.32
N PRO A 76 24.59 -6.77 3.81
CA PRO A 76 24.64 -5.58 2.97
C PRO A 76 25.80 -5.68 1.96
N ASP A 77 25.60 -5.16 0.74
CA ASP A 77 26.59 -5.17 -0.34
C ASP A 77 27.92 -4.46 0.01
N GLN A 78 27.90 -3.55 1.00
CA GLN A 78 29.04 -2.75 1.43
C GLN A 78 29.40 -2.99 2.91
N ALA A 79 29.57 -4.25 3.30
CA ALA A 79 29.93 -4.62 4.68
C ALA A 79 31.23 -3.96 5.20
N HIS A 80 32.18 -3.64 4.33
CA HIS A 80 33.46 -2.99 4.66
C HIS A 80 33.36 -1.53 5.13
N GLY A 81 32.21 -0.89 4.96
CA GLY A 81 31.97 0.50 5.33
C GLY A 81 31.05 0.67 6.54
N LEU A 82 30.72 -0.42 7.23
CA LEU A 82 29.83 -0.38 8.38
C LEU A 82 30.53 0.23 9.61
N PRO A 83 29.79 0.94 10.47
CA PRO A 83 30.31 1.39 11.74
C PRO A 83 30.49 0.22 12.72
N ASN A 84 31.34 0.41 13.74
CA ASN A 84 31.41 -0.51 14.88
C ASN A 84 30.06 -0.58 15.62
N CYS A 85 29.74 -1.75 16.18
CA CYS A 85 28.46 -2.03 16.80
C CYS A 85 28.16 -1.20 18.06
N ASP A 86 29.18 -0.69 18.75
CA ASP A 86 29.00 0.24 19.86
C ASP A 86 28.63 1.67 19.41
N LYS A 87 28.88 2.02 18.14
CA LYS A 87 28.55 3.32 17.53
C LYS A 87 27.33 3.29 16.61
N ALA A 88 27.00 2.13 16.05
CA ALA A 88 25.84 1.97 15.20
C ALA A 88 24.55 2.41 15.90
N ALA A 89 23.66 3.05 15.14
CA ALA A 89 22.33 3.38 15.62
C ALA A 89 21.43 2.14 15.62
N VAL A 90 20.33 2.21 16.38
CA VAL A 90 19.32 1.17 16.33
C VAL A 90 18.68 1.13 14.94
N GLY A 91 18.52 -0.07 14.39
CA GLY A 91 17.99 -0.34 13.06
C GLY A 91 19.06 -0.51 11.98
N GLU A 92 20.32 -0.17 12.27
CA GLU A 92 21.45 -0.24 11.34
C GLU A 92 22.21 -1.58 11.44
N PHE A 93 22.98 -1.87 10.38
CA PHE A 93 24.01 -2.90 10.39
C PHE A 93 25.32 -2.35 10.94
N CYS A 94 26.11 -3.22 11.57
CA CYS A 94 27.39 -2.88 12.15
C CYS A 94 28.39 -4.03 12.01
N GLU A 95 29.67 -3.69 11.95
CA GLU A 95 30.76 -4.65 12.00
C GLU A 95 31.13 -4.90 13.47
N GLY A 96 31.25 -6.16 13.86
CA GLY A 96 31.67 -6.58 15.19
C GLY A 96 33.15 -6.94 15.22
N ASP A 97 33.95 -6.16 15.92
CA ASP A 97 35.40 -6.37 16.08
C ASP A 97 35.80 -6.81 17.51
N GLY A 98 34.83 -7.22 18.32
CA GLY A 98 34.99 -7.67 19.71
C GLY A 98 34.35 -6.74 20.74
N GLU A 99 33.85 -5.58 20.32
CA GLU A 99 33.06 -4.68 21.13
C GLU A 99 31.73 -5.29 21.55
N CYS A 100 31.24 -4.98 22.75
CA CYS A 100 29.99 -5.52 23.28
C CYS A 100 29.88 -7.06 23.29
N GLY A 101 31.02 -7.77 23.22
CA GLY A 101 31.07 -9.23 23.16
C GLY A 101 30.72 -9.81 21.79
N THR A 102 30.78 -9.01 20.72
CA THR A 102 30.70 -9.51 19.34
C THR A 102 31.82 -10.52 19.07
N SER A 103 31.52 -11.50 18.23
CA SER A 103 32.51 -12.46 17.75
C SER A 103 33.29 -11.86 16.59
N SER A 104 34.62 -11.78 16.73
CA SER A 104 35.57 -11.33 15.69
C SER A 104 35.90 -12.42 14.65
N SER A 105 35.07 -13.47 14.58
CA SER A 105 35.27 -14.62 13.70
C SER A 105 33.97 -15.20 13.14
N LEU A 106 32.87 -14.49 13.32
CA LEU A 106 31.56 -14.83 12.78
C LEU A 106 31.58 -14.92 11.23
N ASN A 107 32.20 -13.96 10.55
CA ASN A 107 32.45 -13.90 9.11
C ASN A 107 31.21 -14.24 8.27
N ASN A 108 30.02 -13.89 8.76
CA ASN A 108 28.74 -14.17 8.11
C ASN A 108 28.57 -13.39 6.81
N CYS A 109 29.25 -12.25 6.65
CA CYS A 109 29.28 -11.43 5.44
C CYS A 109 30.67 -11.42 4.78
N GLY A 110 31.23 -12.60 4.56
CA GLY A 110 32.53 -12.78 3.91
C GLY A 110 33.67 -12.79 4.92
N VAL A 111 34.39 -11.68 5.03
CA VAL A 111 35.44 -11.48 6.06
C VAL A 111 35.00 -10.56 7.19
N PHE A 112 33.74 -10.13 7.15
CA PHE A 112 33.15 -9.17 8.09
C PHE A 112 32.16 -9.89 8.99
N ASP A 113 32.21 -9.53 10.27
CA ASP A 113 31.34 -10.01 11.33
C ASP A 113 30.14 -9.06 11.49
N VAL A 114 29.07 -9.24 10.72
CA VAL A 114 27.99 -8.24 10.65
C VAL A 114 26.84 -8.58 11.60
N TYR A 115 26.45 -7.60 12.41
CA TYR A 115 25.29 -7.64 13.28
C TYR A 115 24.28 -6.57 12.86
N ARG A 116 23.02 -6.79 13.21
CA ARG A 116 21.97 -5.77 13.15
C ARG A 116 21.67 -5.31 14.57
N LYS A 117 21.69 -4.00 14.80
CA LYS A 117 21.36 -3.46 16.12
C LYS A 117 19.85 -3.29 16.26
N SER A 118 19.17 -4.23 16.88
CA SER A 118 17.78 -4.08 17.29
C SER A 118 17.67 -3.19 18.53
N GLY A 119 16.48 -2.64 18.77
CA GLY A 119 16.22 -1.94 20.03
C GLY A 119 16.28 -2.94 21.19
N ASN A 120 16.82 -2.53 22.34
CA ASN A 120 16.62 -3.28 23.57
C ASN A 120 15.10 -3.35 23.80
N GLY A 121 14.50 -4.55 23.77
CA GLY A 121 13.04 -4.80 23.75
C GLY A 121 12.22 -4.08 24.83
N GLY A 122 12.11 -2.76 24.72
CA GLY A 122 11.80 -1.85 25.81
C GLY A 122 12.39 -0.44 25.63
N ALA A 123 12.29 0.15 24.43
CA ALA A 123 11.92 1.55 24.16
C ALA A 123 12.70 2.11 22.97
N CYS A 124 12.13 1.98 21.78
CA CYS A 124 12.39 2.97 20.75
C CYS A 124 12.00 4.37 21.30
N PRO A 125 12.63 5.45 20.84
CA PRO A 125 12.14 6.79 21.14
C PRO A 125 10.64 6.86 20.86
N THR A 126 9.87 7.43 21.79
CA THR A 126 8.39 7.48 21.69
C THR A 126 7.93 8.67 20.85
N ASP A 127 8.79 9.16 19.97
CA ASP A 127 8.46 10.22 19.02
C ASP A 127 7.50 9.68 17.96
N ARG A 128 6.68 10.61 17.45
CA ARG A 128 5.67 10.33 16.43
C ARG A 128 5.97 11.14 15.19
N LYS A 129 5.84 10.52 14.03
CA LYS A 129 5.96 11.18 12.73
C LYS A 129 4.57 11.52 12.23
N GLY A 130 4.34 12.79 11.94
CA GLY A 130 3.11 13.24 11.27
C GLY A 130 3.11 12.82 9.80
N CYS A 131 1.94 12.44 9.32
CA CYS A 131 1.69 12.05 7.94
C CYS A 131 0.95 13.16 7.17
N PRO A 132 1.04 13.20 5.82
CA PRO A 132 0.37 14.22 5.00
C PRO A 132 -1.16 14.25 5.16
N ASP A 133 -1.78 13.14 5.56
CA ASP A 133 -3.21 13.02 5.85
C ASP A 133 -3.59 13.51 7.27
N GLY A 134 -2.63 14.02 8.04
CA GLY A 134 -2.82 14.46 9.42
C GLY A 134 -2.77 13.33 10.45
N SER A 135 -2.62 12.07 10.02
CA SER A 135 -2.40 10.94 10.93
C SER A 135 -0.98 10.93 11.50
N PHE A 136 -0.71 10.00 12.42
CA PHE A 136 0.62 9.83 13.02
C PHE A 136 1.02 8.37 13.05
N VAL A 137 2.29 8.10 12.74
CA VAL A 137 2.91 6.78 12.90
C VAL A 137 3.92 6.80 14.06
N ASN A 138 3.99 5.70 14.80
CA ASN A 138 5.02 5.44 15.81
C ASN A 138 6.12 4.58 15.21
N ARG A 139 7.29 4.53 15.87
CA ARG A 139 8.36 3.61 15.48
C ARG A 139 7.93 2.16 15.63
N ASP A 140 8.35 1.34 14.67
CA ASP A 140 8.26 -0.11 14.75
C ASP A 140 9.11 -0.62 15.94
N PRO A 141 8.56 -1.43 16.85
CA PRO A 141 9.29 -1.87 18.05
C PRO A 141 10.53 -2.73 17.79
N ALA A 142 10.62 -3.39 16.63
CA ALA A 142 11.73 -4.27 16.27
C ALA A 142 12.85 -3.49 15.55
N THR A 143 12.50 -2.51 14.73
CA THR A 143 13.46 -1.77 13.90
C THR A 143 13.73 -0.34 14.36
N CYS A 144 12.90 0.20 15.24
CA CYS A 144 12.84 1.61 15.61
C CYS A 144 12.72 2.58 14.44
N ASN A 145 12.31 2.15 13.26
CA ASN A 145 12.03 3.02 12.12
C ASN A 145 10.55 3.38 12.08
N PHE A 146 10.22 4.55 11.52
CA PHE A 146 8.83 4.85 11.23
C PHE A 146 8.35 3.99 10.05
N PRO A 147 7.20 3.30 10.15
CA PRO A 147 6.60 2.66 9.00
C PRO A 147 6.20 3.72 7.96
N PRO A 148 5.95 3.31 6.70
CA PRO A 148 5.28 4.20 5.76
C PRO A 148 3.97 4.71 6.37
N CYS A 149 3.59 5.94 6.01
CA CYS A 149 2.29 6.46 6.39
C CYS A 149 1.20 5.52 5.85
N PRO A 150 0.13 5.26 6.62
CA PRO A 150 -0.99 4.48 6.11
C PRO A 150 -1.42 5.11 4.79
N GLU A 151 -1.49 4.28 3.74
CA GLU A 151 -2.16 4.70 2.52
C GLU A 151 -3.60 4.98 2.93
N SER A 152 -3.91 6.25 3.06
CA SER A 152 -5.19 6.69 3.58
C SER A 152 -6.18 6.55 2.44
N PRO A 153 -7.16 5.63 2.51
CA PRO A 153 -8.31 5.66 1.61
C PRO A 153 -9.10 6.93 1.93
N GLY A 154 -8.65 8.05 1.39
CA GLY A 154 -9.10 9.39 1.78
C GLY A 154 -8.08 10.50 1.58
N ALA A 155 -6.77 10.22 1.58
CA ALA A 155 -5.77 11.25 1.26
C ALA A 155 -5.98 11.68 -0.20
N CYS A 156 -6.12 12.99 -0.41
CA CYS A 156 -6.22 13.55 -1.74
C CYS A 156 -4.88 13.52 -2.45
N ARG A 157 -4.57 12.33 -3.00
CA ARG A 157 -3.34 12.06 -3.74
C ARG A 157 -3.67 12.00 -5.22
N VAL A 158 -3.04 12.88 -5.97
CA VAL A 158 -3.28 13.03 -7.40
C VAL A 158 -1.95 13.20 -8.13
N HIS A 159 -1.86 12.67 -9.35
CA HIS A 159 -0.71 12.89 -10.23
C HIS A 159 -1.13 13.59 -11.52
N PRO A 160 -0.27 14.45 -12.09
CA PRO A 160 -0.56 15.14 -13.33
C PRO A 160 -0.66 14.14 -14.48
N VAL A 161 -1.68 14.29 -15.31
CA VAL A 161 -1.91 13.45 -16.48
C VAL A 161 -1.00 13.88 -17.63
N LEU A 162 -0.61 12.96 -18.51
CA LEU A 162 0.12 13.34 -19.72
C LEU A 162 -0.82 14.03 -20.72
N SER A 163 -0.32 14.99 -21.50
CA SER A 163 -1.16 15.71 -22.49
C SER A 163 -1.83 14.78 -23.53
N SER A 164 -1.27 13.61 -23.77
CA SER A 164 -1.83 12.57 -24.64
C SER A 164 -2.98 11.77 -24.02
N GLU A 165 -3.13 11.82 -22.69
CA GLU A 165 -4.10 11.05 -21.91
C GLU A 165 -5.26 11.93 -21.41
N CYS A 166 -5.33 13.17 -21.88
CA CYS A 166 -6.37 14.12 -21.50
C CYS A 166 -7.77 13.63 -21.89
N PRO A 167 -8.75 13.70 -20.96
CA PRO A 167 -10.13 13.38 -21.27
C PRO A 167 -10.72 14.44 -22.22
N GLN A 168 -11.67 14.05 -23.07
CA GLN A 168 -12.30 14.96 -24.05
C GLN A 168 -13.28 15.97 -23.42
N ARG A 169 -13.66 15.75 -22.17
CA ARG A 169 -14.74 16.47 -21.46
C ARG A 169 -14.19 17.27 -20.28
N LEU A 170 -13.25 18.17 -20.56
CA LEU A 170 -12.47 18.89 -19.55
C LEU A 170 -13.32 19.80 -18.64
N HIS A 171 -14.27 20.53 -19.22
CA HIS A 171 -15.14 21.47 -18.49
C HIS A 171 -16.20 20.82 -17.56
N TRP A 172 -16.21 19.49 -17.44
CA TRP A 172 -17.09 18.72 -16.56
C TRP A 172 -16.34 17.92 -15.50
N LEU A 173 -15.02 18.10 -15.41
CA LEU A 173 -14.25 17.46 -14.35
C LEU A 173 -14.64 18.07 -12.99
N ASN A 174 -14.76 17.21 -11.99
CA ASN A 174 -14.92 17.67 -10.61
C ASN A 174 -13.56 18.10 -10.05
N THR A 175 -13.59 18.87 -8.96
CA THR A 175 -12.40 19.22 -8.17
C THR A 175 -11.76 17.96 -7.59
N CYS A 176 -10.44 17.98 -7.44
CA CYS A 176 -9.67 16.78 -7.08
C CYS A 176 -9.98 16.19 -5.69
N ASP A 177 -10.59 16.96 -4.80
CA ASP A 177 -11.08 16.52 -3.49
C ASP A 177 -12.39 15.71 -3.56
N LYS A 178 -13.12 15.74 -4.68
CA LYS A 178 -14.47 15.14 -4.83
C LYS A 178 -14.54 13.95 -5.77
N VAL A 179 -13.43 13.57 -6.40
CA VAL A 179 -13.37 12.45 -7.32
C VAL A 179 -12.98 11.15 -6.62
N GLN A 180 -13.45 10.03 -7.18
CA GLN A 180 -13.06 8.70 -6.72
C GLN A 180 -11.66 8.32 -7.22
N VAL A 181 -11.06 7.34 -6.56
CA VAL A 181 -9.81 6.69 -7.01
C VAL A 181 -9.89 6.33 -8.49
N GLY A 182 -8.87 6.72 -9.25
CA GLY A 182 -8.75 6.44 -10.68
C GLY A 182 -9.47 7.39 -11.62
N GLU A 183 -10.32 8.28 -11.12
CA GLU A 183 -11.01 9.31 -11.91
C GLU A 183 -10.10 10.51 -12.22
N PHE A 184 -10.45 11.23 -13.28
CA PHE A 184 -9.82 12.51 -13.65
C PHE A 184 -10.46 13.66 -12.89
N CYS A 185 -9.66 14.65 -12.50
CA CYS A 185 -10.10 15.87 -11.84
C CYS A 185 -9.38 17.10 -12.37
N GLU A 186 -10.00 18.26 -12.17
CA GLU A 186 -9.39 19.56 -12.42
C GLU A 186 -8.68 20.04 -11.14
N GLY A 187 -7.44 20.49 -11.30
CA GLY A 187 -6.57 20.96 -10.24
C GLY A 187 -6.64 22.48 -10.11
N ASP A 188 -7.47 22.97 -9.19
CA ASP A 188 -7.66 24.38 -8.89
C ASP A 188 -6.90 24.85 -7.63
N GLY A 189 -6.01 24.02 -7.10
CA GLY A 189 -5.18 24.27 -5.91
C GLY A 189 -5.49 23.34 -4.75
N GLU A 190 -6.58 22.58 -4.85
CA GLU A 190 -6.89 21.52 -3.91
C GLU A 190 -5.86 20.39 -4.01
N CYS A 191 -5.62 19.70 -2.90
CA CYS A 191 -4.77 18.49 -2.90
C CYS A 191 -3.32 18.73 -3.37
N GLY A 192 -2.84 19.98 -3.30
CA GLY A 192 -1.52 20.37 -3.76
C GLY A 192 -1.37 20.41 -5.27
N THR A 193 -2.47 20.46 -6.04
CA THR A 193 -2.42 20.65 -7.49
C THR A 193 -1.88 22.04 -7.84
N SER A 194 -1.22 22.14 -8.99
CA SER A 194 -0.74 23.40 -9.54
C SER A 194 -1.86 24.05 -10.35
N GLN A 195 -2.11 25.35 -10.11
CA GLN A 195 -3.06 26.19 -10.86
C GLN A 195 -2.53 26.67 -12.23
N PHE A 196 -1.38 26.14 -12.66
CA PHE A 196 -0.63 26.64 -13.83
C PHE A 196 -0.02 25.52 -14.67
N LEU A 197 -0.37 24.26 -14.41
CA LEU A 197 0.16 23.10 -15.12
C LEU A 197 -0.25 23.06 -16.61
N ASN A 198 -1.50 23.41 -16.94
CA ASN A 198 -2.12 23.50 -18.25
C ASN A 198 -1.76 22.32 -19.17
N ASN A 199 -1.75 21.11 -18.63
CA ASN A 199 -1.37 19.89 -19.35
C ASN A 199 -2.43 19.42 -20.34
N CYS A 200 -3.68 19.90 -20.24
CA CYS A 200 -4.78 19.54 -21.13
C CYS A 200 -5.39 20.73 -21.88
N GLY A 201 -4.57 21.41 -22.67
CA GLY A 201 -4.97 22.60 -23.44
C GLY A 201 -4.53 23.89 -22.77
N ASP A 202 -5.05 25.03 -23.22
CA ASP A 202 -4.53 26.34 -22.84
C ASP A 202 -4.81 26.76 -21.37
N SER A 203 -5.71 26.04 -20.67
CA SER A 203 -6.19 26.47 -19.34
C SER A 203 -6.56 25.36 -18.34
N TYR A 204 -6.38 24.07 -18.68
CA TYR A 204 -6.85 22.98 -17.82
C TYR A 204 -5.69 22.20 -17.19
N ASP A 205 -5.69 22.19 -15.87
CA ASP A 205 -4.78 21.44 -15.00
C ASP A 205 -5.41 20.09 -14.64
N VAL A 206 -5.16 19.04 -15.41
CA VAL A 206 -5.83 17.74 -15.19
C VAL A 206 -4.93 16.78 -14.44
N TYR A 207 -5.49 16.22 -13.37
CA TYR A 207 -4.87 15.20 -12.55
C TYR A 207 -5.72 13.94 -12.54
N ARG A 208 -5.10 12.83 -12.11
CA ARG A 208 -5.79 11.57 -11.86
C ARG A 208 -5.65 11.18 -10.40
N ARG A 209 -6.75 10.76 -9.79
CA ARG A 209 -6.79 10.32 -8.41
C ARG A 209 -6.06 8.99 -8.26
N ASP A 210 -5.06 8.96 -7.38
CA ASP A 210 -4.31 7.75 -7.06
C ASP A 210 -5.19 6.75 -6.30
N ALA A 211 -4.81 5.48 -6.40
CA ALA A 211 -5.38 4.39 -5.62
C ALA A 211 -4.77 4.27 -4.23
#